data_AF-A0A4Y2TCN1-F1
#
_entry.id   AF-A0A4Y2TCN1-F1
#
_cell.length_a   1.000
_cell.length_b   1.000
_cell.length_c   1.000
_cell.angle_alpha   90.00
_cell.angle_beta   90.00
_cell.angle_gamma   90.00
#
_symmetry.space_group_name_H-M   'P 1'
#
loop_
_entity.id
_entity.type
_entity.pdbx_description
1 polymer ?
#
loop_
_entity_poly.entity_id
_entity_poly.type
_entity_poly.pdbx_seq_one_letter_code
_entity_poly.pdbx_strand_id
1 'polypeptide(L)'
;MFINLDGEKTEPKSFSGPIGTQLSKCEKLPVVNFKSVECEIPEIERKILTKDQQYLLDISYAIKSDRSPEDLSVREPGALSHSRWLTTANRVSVCI
;
A
#
# COMPACT_ATOMS: atom_id res chain seq x y z
N MET A 1 -7.74 13.60 5.08
CA MET A 1 -7.65 13.95 3.64
C MET A 1 -6.17 14.13 3.29
N PHE A 2 -5.52 13.13 2.69
CA PHE A 2 -4.06 13.04 2.46
C PHE A 2 -3.57 13.83 1.23
N ILE A 3 -4.21 14.96 0.93
CA ILE A 3 -4.12 15.58 -0.40
C ILE A 3 -2.76 16.21 -0.74
N ASN A 4 -1.92 16.53 0.25
CA ASN A 4 -0.72 17.38 0.01
C ASN A 4 0.59 16.83 0.59
N LEU A 5 0.84 15.50 0.55
CA LEU A 5 2.13 14.96 0.99
C LEU A 5 3.28 15.16 -0.04
N ASP A 6 2.96 15.28 -1.33
CA ASP A 6 3.97 15.35 -2.41
C ASP A 6 3.79 16.52 -3.39
N GLY A 7 2.90 17.49 -3.13
CA GLY A 7 2.66 18.63 -4.02
C GLY A 7 2.06 18.26 -5.40
N GLU A 8 1.81 19.28 -6.22
CA GLU A 8 1.29 19.09 -7.58
C GLU A 8 2.39 18.49 -8.50
N LYS A 9 2.01 17.52 -9.34
CA LYS A 9 2.96 16.75 -10.16
C LYS A 9 2.52 16.72 -11.61
N THR A 10 3.49 16.96 -12.50
CA THR A 10 3.33 17.10 -13.94
C THR A 10 3.17 15.76 -14.68
N GLU A 11 3.53 14.63 -14.07
CA GLU A 11 3.46 13.31 -14.71
C GLU A 11 2.92 12.19 -13.79
N PRO A 12 2.40 11.08 -14.36
CA PRO A 12 1.87 9.95 -13.58
C PRO A 12 2.91 9.28 -12.67
N LYS A 13 4.19 9.28 -13.08
CA LYS A 13 5.32 8.66 -12.38
C LYS A 13 6.19 9.66 -11.61
N SER A 14 6.01 10.97 -11.81
CA SER A 14 6.79 11.95 -11.08
C SER A 14 6.19 12.13 -9.70
N PHE A 15 6.99 11.89 -8.67
CA PHE A 15 6.67 12.30 -7.31
C PHE A 15 7.72 13.33 -6.89
N SER A 16 7.29 14.53 -6.51
CA SER A 16 8.17 15.67 -6.24
C SER A 16 8.48 15.86 -4.76
N GLY A 17 7.73 15.23 -3.86
CA GLY A 17 8.00 15.31 -2.42
C GLY A 17 9.03 14.31 -1.91
N PRO A 18 9.55 14.51 -0.69
CA PRO A 18 10.62 13.69 -0.11
C PRO A 18 10.24 12.21 0.00
N ILE A 19 8.97 11.91 0.24
CA ILE A 19 8.46 10.53 0.33
C ILE A 19 8.36 9.94 -1.07
N GLY A 20 7.71 10.66 -1.98
CA GLY A 20 7.60 10.31 -3.38
C GLY A 20 8.92 9.96 -4.09
N THR A 21 9.95 10.79 -3.88
CA THR A 21 11.28 10.58 -4.46
C THR A 21 11.95 9.31 -3.95
N GLN A 22 11.72 8.90 -2.69
CA GLN A 22 12.22 7.63 -2.16
C GLN A 22 11.47 6.42 -2.72
N LEU A 23 10.16 6.56 -2.98
CA LEU A 23 9.35 5.48 -3.58
C LEU A 23 9.88 5.05 -4.95
N SER A 24 10.43 5.97 -5.75
CA SER A 24 11.06 5.64 -7.05
C SER A 24 12.26 4.68 -6.93
N LYS A 25 12.86 4.58 -5.76
CA LYS A 25 13.99 3.70 -5.48
C LYS A 25 13.53 2.33 -4.97
N CYS A 26 12.32 2.23 -4.41
CA CYS A 26 11.81 1.01 -3.80
C CYS A 26 11.76 -0.18 -4.77
N GLU A 27 11.41 0.04 -6.04
CA GLU A 27 11.38 -1.01 -7.07
C GLU A 27 12.74 -1.71 -7.27
N LYS A 28 13.84 -1.03 -6.94
CA LYS A 28 15.21 -1.53 -7.12
C LYS A 28 15.83 -2.06 -5.82
N LEU A 29 15.13 -1.95 -4.70
CA LEU A 29 15.64 -2.44 -3.43
C LEU A 29 15.50 -3.97 -3.37
N PRO A 30 16.48 -4.67 -2.80
CA PRO A 30 16.33 -6.10 -2.56
C PRO A 30 15.17 -6.34 -1.59
N VAL A 31 14.43 -7.43 -1.81
CA VAL A 31 13.47 -7.92 -0.83
C VAL A 31 14.25 -8.32 0.41
N VAL A 32 14.00 -7.63 1.52
CA VAL A 32 14.60 -7.94 2.81
C VAL A 32 13.55 -8.59 3.69
N ASN A 33 13.97 -9.48 4.59
CA ASN A 33 13.07 -10.02 5.59
C ASN A 33 12.50 -8.87 6.42
N PHE A 34 11.18 -8.72 6.36
CA PHE A 34 10.46 -7.76 7.16
C PHE A 34 10.40 -8.23 8.61
N LYS A 35 10.32 -7.29 9.55
CA LYS A 35 10.00 -7.59 10.95
C LYS A 35 8.62 -7.04 11.20
N SER A 36 7.70 -7.89 11.67
CA SER A 36 6.35 -7.48 12.06
C SER A 36 6.39 -6.19 12.89
N VAL A 37 5.63 -5.19 12.46
CA VAL A 37 5.44 -3.96 13.23
C VAL A 37 4.26 -4.18 14.16
N GLU A 38 4.43 -3.80 15.43
CA GLU A 38 3.32 -3.80 16.39
C GLU A 38 2.35 -2.69 16.00
N CYS A 39 1.25 -3.06 15.35
CA CYS A 39 0.16 -2.16 15.00
C CYS A 39 -1.18 -2.68 15.51
N GLU A 40 -2.04 -1.75 15.92
CA GLU A 40 -3.43 -2.02 16.23
C GLU A 40 -4.24 -1.87 14.93
N ILE A 41 -4.81 -2.98 14.47
CA ILE A 41 -5.76 -2.97 13.35
C ILE A 41 -7.15 -2.99 13.96
N PRO A 42 -7.98 -1.96 13.73
CA PRO A 42 -9.34 -1.95 14.27
C PRO A 42 -10.14 -3.12 13.69
N GLU A 43 -11.02 -3.69 14.52
CA GLU A 43 -11.94 -4.73 14.08
C GLU A 43 -13.03 -4.09 13.22
N ILE A 44 -12.90 -4.25 11.91
CA ILE A 44 -13.82 -3.68 10.91
C ILE A 44 -14.57 -4.82 10.23
N GLU A 45 -15.90 -4.70 10.15
CA GLU A 45 -16.72 -5.67 9.43
C GLU A 45 -16.40 -5.63 7.93
N ARG A 46 -15.81 -6.71 7.39
CA ARG A 46 -15.37 -6.76 5.97
C ARG A 46 -16.48 -6.48 4.95
N LYS A 47 -17.74 -6.77 5.30
CA LYS A 47 -18.90 -6.63 4.40
C LYS A 47 -19.22 -5.18 4.05
N ILE A 48 -18.84 -4.22 4.91
CA ILE A 48 -19.08 -2.79 4.68
C ILE A 48 -17.98 -2.15 3.82
N LEU A 49 -16.89 -2.88 3.56
CA LEU A 49 -15.72 -2.37 2.86
C LEU A 49 -15.82 -2.60 1.35
N THR A 50 -15.34 -1.64 0.58
CA THR A 50 -15.14 -1.80 -0.87
C THR A 50 -13.95 -2.74 -1.15
N LYS A 51 -13.83 -3.24 -2.40
CA LYS A 51 -12.77 -4.20 -2.76
C LYS A 51 -11.35 -3.68 -2.47
N ASP A 52 -11.09 -2.41 -2.74
CA ASP A 52 -9.81 -1.75 -2.49
C ASP A 52 -9.51 -1.58 -1.00
N GLN A 53 -10.53 -1.30 -0.20
CA GLN A 53 -10.42 -1.23 1.26
C GLN A 53 -10.19 -2.60 1.89
N GLN A 54 -10.85 -3.65 1.39
CA GLN A 54 -10.61 -5.03 1.81
C GLN A 54 -9.18 -5.45 1.48
N TYR A 55 -8.69 -5.11 0.29
CA TYR A 55 -7.31 -5.39 -0.10
C TYR A 55 -6.28 -4.71 0.82
N LEU A 56 -6.52 -3.44 1.18
CA LEU A 56 -5.67 -2.75 2.15
C LEU A 56 -5.70 -3.39 3.54
N LEU A 57 -6.88 -3.82 3.99
CA LEU A 57 -7.03 -4.49 5.27
C LEU A 57 -6.25 -5.82 5.29
N ASP A 58 -6.32 -6.61 4.21
CA ASP A 58 -5.58 -7.86 4.08
C ASP A 58 -4.06 -7.64 4.07
N ILE A 59 -3.55 -6.61 3.36
CA ILE A 59 -2.13 -6.19 3.45
C ILE A 59 -1.75 -5.84 4.89
N SER A 60 -2.60 -5.07 5.59
CA SER A 60 -2.31 -4.64 6.96
C SER A 60 -2.17 -5.84 7.89
N TYR A 61 -3.04 -6.84 7.76
CA TYR A 61 -2.95 -8.10 8.52
C TYR A 61 -1.71 -8.92 8.16
N ALA A 62 -1.32 -8.97 6.88
CA ALA A 62 -0.11 -9.66 6.46
C ALA A 62 1.15 -9.07 7.11
N ILE A 63 1.26 -7.73 7.09
CA ILE A 63 2.34 -6.98 7.73
C ILE A 63 2.37 -7.21 9.25
N LYS A 64 1.20 -7.19 9.91
CA LYS A 64 1.09 -7.43 11.36
C LYS A 64 1.49 -8.86 11.74
N SER A 65 1.12 -9.84 10.92
CA SER A 65 1.29 -11.26 11.23
C SER A 65 2.59 -11.87 10.70
N ASP A 66 3.43 -11.06 10.02
CA ASP A 66 4.64 -11.50 9.32
C ASP A 66 4.39 -12.62 8.29
N ARG A 67 3.14 -12.76 7.84
CA ARG A 67 2.70 -13.82 6.93
C ARG A 67 1.89 -13.19 5.81
N SER A 68 2.48 -13.17 4.62
CA SER A 68 1.79 -12.78 3.40
C SER A 68 1.13 -14.02 2.77
N PRO A 69 -0.20 -14.03 2.56
CA PRO A 69 -0.85 -15.08 1.78
C PRO A 69 -0.29 -15.11 0.34
N GLU A 70 -0.01 -16.29 -0.23
CA GLU A 70 0.56 -16.35 -1.58
C GLU A 70 -0.35 -15.70 -2.64
N ASP A 71 -1.67 -15.76 -2.43
CA ASP A 71 -2.67 -15.19 -3.33
C ASP A 71 -2.79 -13.66 -3.23
N LEU A 72 -2.23 -13.04 -2.18
CA LEU A 72 -2.31 -11.59 -1.97
C LEU A 72 -1.61 -10.82 -3.09
N SER A 73 -0.47 -11.33 -3.55
CA SER A 73 0.34 -10.74 -4.62
C SER A 73 -0.34 -10.76 -6.01
N VAL A 74 -1.27 -11.71 -6.20
CA VAL A 74 -1.94 -11.97 -7.47
C VAL A 74 -3.34 -11.34 -7.53
N ARG A 75 -3.86 -10.92 -6.37
CA ARG A 75 -5.22 -10.38 -6.25
C ARG A 75 -5.26 -8.96 -6.80
N GLU A 76 -6.17 -8.72 -7.74
CA GLU A 76 -6.43 -7.35 -8.17
C GLU A 76 -7.16 -6.58 -7.06
N PRO A 77 -6.63 -5.42 -6.61
CA PRO A 77 -7.25 -4.60 -5.57
C PRO A 77 -8.58 -3.95 -6.00
N GLY A 78 -9.08 -4.24 -7.21
CA GLY A 78 -10.22 -3.57 -7.81
C GLY A 78 -9.91 -2.13 -8.22
N ALA A 79 -10.96 -1.36 -8.52
CA ALA A 79 -10.81 0.08 -8.77
C ALA A 79 -10.37 0.77 -7.48
N LEU A 80 -9.07 1.06 -7.39
CA LEU A 80 -8.48 1.81 -6.30
C LEU A 80 -9.10 3.21 -6.30
N SER A 81 -9.79 3.57 -5.22
CA SER A 81 -10.41 4.88 -5.04
C SER A 81 -9.42 6.03 -5.36
N HIS A 82 -9.94 7.20 -5.74
CA HIS A 82 -9.21 8.38 -6.26
C HIS A 82 -8.00 8.89 -5.44
N SER A 83 -7.74 8.32 -4.26
CA SER A 83 -6.54 8.59 -3.48
C SER A 83 -5.32 7.93 -4.11
N ARG A 84 -4.58 8.68 -4.94
CA ARG A 84 -3.34 8.22 -5.64
C ARG A 84 -2.30 7.61 -4.69
N TRP A 85 -2.27 8.01 -3.42
CA TRP A 85 -1.44 7.40 -2.37
C TRP A 85 -1.79 5.96 -2.08
N LEU A 86 -3.09 5.63 -2.03
CA LEU A 86 -3.58 4.27 -1.81
C LEU A 86 -3.14 3.36 -2.95
N THR A 87 -3.19 3.87 -4.18
CA THR A 87 -2.71 3.15 -5.35
C THR A 87 -1.22 2.85 -5.29
N THR A 88 -0.40 3.82 -4.90
CA THR A 88 1.05 3.63 -4.78
C THR A 88 1.40 2.71 -3.62
N ALA A 89 0.79 2.89 -2.45
CA ALA A 89 1.00 2.04 -1.28
C ALA A 89 0.66 0.57 -1.57
N ASN A 90 -0.46 0.32 -2.25
CA ASN A 90 -0.86 -1.03 -2.64
C ASN A 90 0.09 -1.66 -3.67
N ARG A 91 0.73 -0.87 -4.55
CA ARG A 91 1.73 -1.38 -5.50
C ARG A 91 3.08 -1.68 -4.86
N VAL A 92 3.49 -0.87 -3.89
CA VAL A 92 4.79 -1.04 -3.21
C VAL A 92 4.72 -2.15 -2.14
N SER A 93 3.55 -2.36 -1.53
CA SER A 93 3.36 -3.42 -0.52
C SER A 93 3.35 -4.83 -1.11
N VAL A 94 3.22 -4.98 -2.44
CA VAL A 94 3.31 -6.28 -3.14
C VAL A 94 4.77 -6.76 -3.25
N CYS A 95 5.76 -5.92 -2.91
CA CYS A 95 7.18 -6.28 -2.89
C CYS A 95 7.67 -6.80 -1.52
N ILE A 96 6.76 -7.11 -0.58
CA ILE A 96 7.07 -7.65 0.76
C ILE A 96 6.57 -9.10 0.86
#